data_AF-A0AA50YMF4-F1
#
_entry.id   AF-A0AA50YMF4-F1
#
_cell.length_a   1.000
_cell.length_b   1.000
_cell.length_c   1.000
_cell.angle_alpha   90.00
_cell.angle_beta   90.00
_cell.angle_gamma   90.00
#
_symmetry.space_group_name_H-M   'P 1'
#
loop_
_entity.id
_entity.type
_entity.pdbx_description
1 polymer ?
#
loop_
_entity_poly.entity_id
_entity_poly.type
_entity_poly.pdbx_seq_one_letter_code
_entity_poly.pdbx_strand_id
1 'polypeptide(L)'
;PTDQTRDPFYWELEKMWRELDEEERQQYSKKPCPDPIPSKFSPECKFGTINEQLDDIIQNYLKNRVESNYNDYTEKDKFLEVMNAKYLASMAAPGEPVGLLAAQSIGEPSTQMTLNTFHFAGRGDMNVTLGIPRLREILMTASAHLKTPNMDIPFLSNIPDLNKKAEKLRQKMNRVTVADVLEKIEVQCEIVTKPDRQMKTTMRFGFLPFSQYNTQYVVKPQQIIKHMQNKFFHEMFSIVRKQAKATCGVLWAADKE
;
A
#
# COMPACT_ATOMS: atom_id res chain seq x y z
N PRO A 1 -21.79 31.50 -16.51
CA PRO A 1 -21.90 30.16 -15.87
C PRO A 1 -21.96 30.31 -14.35
N THR A 2 -23.12 30.00 -13.77
CA THR A 2 -23.50 30.28 -12.37
C THR A 2 -23.17 29.10 -11.46
N ASP A 3 -21.88 28.75 -11.31
CA ASP A 3 -21.44 27.71 -10.39
C ASP A 3 -20.33 28.26 -9.47
N GLN A 4 -20.72 28.81 -8.32
CA GLN A 4 -19.78 29.45 -7.37
C GLN A 4 -18.94 28.44 -6.56
N THR A 5 -18.99 27.15 -6.88
CA THR A 5 -18.27 26.09 -6.16
C THR A 5 -16.80 25.96 -6.55
N ARG A 6 -16.36 26.62 -7.62
CA ARG A 6 -14.99 26.53 -8.15
C ARG A 6 -14.17 27.78 -7.81
N ASP A 7 -12.89 27.55 -7.54
CA ASP A 7 -11.87 28.56 -7.22
C ASP A 7 -11.90 29.72 -8.26
N PRO A 8 -11.84 31.00 -7.84
CA PRO A 8 -11.75 32.15 -8.75
C PRO A 8 -10.71 32.00 -9.87
N PHE A 9 -9.58 31.34 -9.59
CA PHE A 9 -8.51 31.10 -10.56
C PHE A 9 -8.95 30.21 -11.74
N TYR A 10 -9.91 29.32 -11.51
CA TYR A 10 -10.47 28.47 -12.57
C TYR A 10 -11.19 29.30 -13.64
N TRP A 11 -11.95 30.31 -13.22
CA TRP A 11 -12.72 31.16 -14.13
C TRP A 11 -11.81 32.08 -14.95
N GLU A 12 -10.70 32.53 -14.37
CA GLU A 12 -9.68 33.30 -15.07
C GLU A 12 -8.98 32.45 -16.14
N LEU A 13 -8.59 31.22 -15.80
CA LEU A 13 -8.05 30.25 -16.77
C LEU A 13 -9.03 29.89 -17.88
N GLU A 14 -10.32 29.70 -17.56
CA GLU A 14 -11.33 29.40 -18.57
C GLU A 14 -11.53 30.58 -19.53
N LYS A 15 -11.49 31.81 -19.01
CA LYS A 15 -11.57 33.01 -19.83
C LYS A 15 -10.35 33.12 -20.76
N MET A 16 -9.14 32.93 -20.22
CA MET A 16 -7.92 32.87 -21.03
C MET A 16 -8.00 31.80 -22.11
N TRP A 17 -8.47 30.58 -21.77
CA TRP A 17 -8.66 29.49 -22.72
C TRP A 17 -9.64 29.83 -23.86
N ARG A 18 -10.72 30.53 -23.53
CA ARG A 18 -11.73 30.98 -24.51
C ARG A 18 -11.24 32.12 -25.40
N GLU A 19 -10.30 32.93 -24.92
CA GLU A 19 -9.67 34.03 -25.66
C GLU A 19 -8.52 33.57 -26.57
N LEU A 20 -7.88 32.43 -26.30
CA LEU A 20 -6.84 31.82 -27.15
C LEU A 20 -7.41 31.40 -28.52
N ASP A 21 -6.62 31.65 -29.58
CA ASP A 21 -6.91 31.23 -30.94
C ASP A 21 -6.76 29.71 -31.11
N GLU A 22 -7.38 29.14 -32.15
CA GLU A 22 -7.44 27.70 -32.36
C GLU A 22 -6.05 27.06 -32.56
N GLU A 23 -5.09 27.80 -33.14
CA GLU A 23 -3.69 27.39 -33.28
C GLU A 23 -2.95 27.36 -31.94
N GLU A 24 -3.23 28.30 -31.04
CA GLU A 24 -2.60 28.37 -29.72
C GLU A 24 -3.21 27.31 -28.78
N ARG A 25 -4.52 27.04 -28.89
CA ARG A 25 -5.17 25.92 -28.19
C ARG A 25 -4.59 24.57 -28.59
N GLN A 26 -4.17 24.40 -29.85
CA GLN A 26 -3.52 23.17 -30.30
C GLN A 26 -2.16 22.92 -29.64
N GLN A 27 -1.46 23.95 -29.16
CA GLN A 27 -0.20 23.79 -28.41
C GLN A 27 -0.42 23.14 -27.03
N TYR A 28 -1.58 23.40 -26.43
CA TYR A 28 -2.01 22.82 -25.15
C TYR A 28 -2.83 21.54 -25.31
N SER A 29 -3.25 21.23 -26.54
CA SER A 29 -3.84 19.94 -26.86
C SER A 29 -2.79 18.86 -26.66
N LYS A 30 -3.06 17.92 -25.74
CA LYS A 30 -2.19 16.76 -25.55
C LYS A 30 -2.17 15.96 -26.85
N LYS A 31 -1.08 16.09 -27.63
CA LYS A 31 -0.82 15.17 -28.73
C LYS A 31 -0.69 13.77 -28.13
N PRO A 32 -1.44 12.77 -28.61
CA PRO A 32 -1.30 11.42 -28.11
C PRO A 32 0.14 10.95 -28.36
N CYS A 33 0.74 10.29 -27.37
CA CYS A 33 2.02 9.63 -27.55
C CYS A 33 1.88 8.66 -28.74
N PRO A 34 2.79 8.68 -29.73
CA PRO A 34 2.70 7.75 -30.84
C PRO A 34 2.80 6.31 -30.33
N ASP A 35 2.05 5.40 -30.94
CA ASP A 35 2.12 3.99 -30.54
C ASP A 35 3.50 3.40 -30.84
N PRO A 36 3.96 2.43 -30.02
CA PRO A 36 5.21 1.73 -30.25
C PRO A 36 5.25 1.05 -31.62
N ILE A 37 6.45 0.97 -32.20
CA ILE A 37 6.68 0.38 -33.54
C ILE A 37 6.14 -1.06 -33.65
N PRO A 38 6.33 -1.97 -32.66
CA PRO A 38 5.78 -3.33 -32.73
C PRO A 38 4.25 -3.39 -32.72
N SER A 39 3.57 -2.32 -32.30
CA SER A 39 2.10 -2.26 -32.35
C SER A 39 1.58 -2.00 -33.77
N LYS A 40 2.39 -1.37 -34.63
CA LYS A 40 1.99 -1.02 -36.01
C LYS A 40 2.53 -1.98 -37.05
N PHE A 41 3.70 -2.57 -36.79
CA PHE A 41 4.37 -3.46 -37.72
C PHE A 41 4.72 -4.77 -37.02
N SER A 42 4.41 -5.88 -37.69
CA SER A 42 4.92 -7.18 -37.24
C SER A 42 6.44 -7.24 -37.50
N PRO A 43 7.25 -7.63 -36.51
CA PRO A 43 8.68 -7.83 -36.72
C PRO A 43 8.99 -8.84 -37.83
N GLU A 44 8.15 -9.86 -37.99
CA GLU A 44 8.33 -10.88 -39.04
C GLU A 44 8.21 -10.29 -40.46
N CYS A 45 7.40 -9.25 -40.64
CA CYS A 45 7.16 -8.66 -41.95
C CYS A 45 8.02 -7.43 -42.24
N LYS A 46 8.49 -6.73 -41.19
CA LYS A 46 9.23 -5.49 -41.34
C LYS A 46 10.50 -5.49 -40.50
N PHE A 47 11.62 -5.58 -41.21
CA PHE A 47 12.95 -5.49 -40.63
C PHE A 47 13.16 -4.16 -39.90
N GLY A 48 13.82 -4.20 -38.74
CA GLY A 48 14.04 -3.03 -37.88
C GLY A 48 12.89 -2.69 -36.92
N THR A 49 11.84 -3.53 -36.87
CA THR A 49 10.80 -3.42 -35.83
C THR A 49 11.34 -4.01 -34.54
N ILE A 50 11.74 -3.14 -33.60
CA ILE A 50 12.23 -3.52 -32.27
C ILE A 50 11.43 -2.81 -31.17
N ASN A 51 11.49 -3.33 -29.95
CA ASN A 51 10.93 -2.65 -28.78
C ASN A 51 11.83 -1.49 -28.34
N GLU A 52 11.22 -0.43 -27.82
CA GLU A 52 11.90 0.79 -27.38
C GLU A 52 12.98 0.51 -26.33
N GLN A 53 12.74 -0.44 -25.42
CA GLN A 53 13.74 -0.84 -24.42
C GLN A 53 15.01 -1.44 -25.04
N LEU A 54 14.88 -2.25 -26.11
CA LEU A 54 16.04 -2.81 -26.78
C LEU A 54 16.76 -1.74 -27.60
N ASP A 55 16.01 -0.84 -28.24
CA ASP A 55 16.61 0.30 -28.94
C ASP A 55 17.41 1.17 -27.95
N ASP A 56 16.84 1.51 -26.79
CA ASP A 56 17.53 2.25 -25.74
C ASP A 56 18.84 1.56 -25.30
N ILE A 57 18.80 0.24 -25.11
CA ILE A 57 20.00 -0.55 -24.76
C ILE A 57 21.05 -0.46 -25.88
N ILE A 58 20.63 -0.61 -27.14
CA ILE A 58 21.50 -0.53 -28.31
C ILE A 58 22.11 0.87 -28.43
N GLN A 59 21.32 1.93 -28.31
CA GLN A 59 21.80 3.30 -28.39
C GLN A 59 22.75 3.65 -27.25
N ASN A 60 22.45 3.21 -26.03
CA ASN A 60 23.34 3.40 -24.88
C ASN A 60 24.66 2.64 -25.07
N TYR A 61 24.61 1.43 -25.62
CA TYR A 61 25.83 0.68 -25.97
C TYR A 61 26.66 1.42 -27.02
N LEU A 62 26.02 1.94 -28.08
CA LEU A 62 26.71 2.69 -29.13
C LEU A 62 27.33 4.00 -28.63
N LYS A 63 26.64 4.73 -27.75
CA LYS A 63 27.14 5.98 -27.15
C LYS A 63 28.35 5.76 -26.24
N ASN A 64 28.38 4.66 -25.51
CA ASN A 64 29.44 4.34 -24.56
C ASN A 64 30.64 3.62 -25.19
N ARG A 65 30.62 3.37 -26.50
CA ARG A 65 31.67 2.62 -27.21
C ARG A 65 32.85 3.54 -27.55
N VAL A 66 34.06 3.12 -27.20
CA VAL A 66 35.31 3.83 -27.54
C VAL A 66 35.60 3.70 -29.03
N GLU A 67 35.87 4.83 -29.71
CA GLU A 67 36.10 4.91 -31.16
C GLU A 67 37.26 4.04 -31.67
N SER A 68 38.20 3.67 -30.80
CA SER A 68 39.34 2.82 -31.17
C SER A 68 39.00 1.35 -31.47
N ASN A 69 37.73 0.94 -31.33
CA ASN A 69 37.26 -0.44 -31.55
C ASN A 69 36.46 -0.61 -32.86
N TYR A 70 36.43 0.38 -33.75
CA TYR A 70 35.81 0.25 -35.06
C TYR A 70 36.76 -0.47 -36.03
N ASN A 71 36.41 -1.70 -36.41
CA ASN A 71 36.98 -2.42 -37.54
C ASN A 71 35.92 -2.41 -38.67
N ASP A 72 36.30 -2.74 -39.90
CA ASP A 72 35.38 -2.87 -41.05
C ASP A 72 34.17 -3.80 -40.80
N TYR A 73 34.30 -4.74 -39.85
CA TYR A 73 33.25 -5.70 -39.46
C TYR A 73 32.39 -5.21 -38.28
N THR A 74 32.74 -4.11 -37.63
CA THR A 74 32.09 -3.60 -36.42
C THR A 74 31.60 -2.17 -36.55
N GLU A 75 31.44 -1.70 -37.79
CA GLU A 75 30.75 -0.47 -38.14
C GLU A 75 29.35 -0.42 -37.51
N LYS A 76 28.88 0.81 -37.23
CA LYS A 76 27.61 1.06 -36.55
C LYS A 76 26.42 0.43 -37.27
N ASP A 77 26.36 0.60 -38.59
CA ASP A 77 25.20 0.16 -39.39
C ASP A 77 25.14 -1.37 -39.48
N LYS A 78 26.29 -2.02 -39.72
CA LYS A 78 26.40 -3.49 -39.69
C LYS A 78 26.04 -4.07 -38.33
N PHE A 79 26.46 -3.41 -37.23
CA PHE A 79 26.07 -3.82 -35.89
C PHE A 79 24.56 -3.74 -35.68
N LEU A 80 23.93 -2.65 -36.10
CA LEU A 80 22.47 -2.48 -36.02
C LEU A 80 21.74 -3.55 -36.84
N GLU A 81 22.20 -3.85 -38.05
CA GLU A 81 21.64 -4.92 -38.88
C GLU A 81 21.76 -6.29 -38.20
N VAL A 82 22.92 -6.62 -37.64
CA VAL A 82 23.14 -7.89 -36.92
C VAL A 82 22.24 -7.98 -35.69
N MET A 83 22.10 -6.89 -34.93
CA MET A 83 21.23 -6.86 -33.75
C MET A 83 19.75 -7.04 -34.12
N ASN A 84 19.30 -6.38 -35.19
CA ASN A 84 17.94 -6.54 -35.71
C ASN A 84 17.71 -7.97 -36.23
N ALA A 85 18.67 -8.56 -36.94
CA ALA A 85 18.59 -9.95 -37.39
C ALA A 85 18.54 -10.93 -36.20
N LYS A 86 19.34 -10.68 -35.16
CA LYS A 86 19.34 -11.48 -33.93
C LYS A 86 18.01 -11.38 -33.19
N TYR A 87 17.41 -10.20 -33.14
CA TYR A 87 16.09 -10.00 -32.54
C TYR A 87 15.04 -10.87 -33.23
N LEU A 88 14.98 -10.84 -34.57
CA LEU A 88 14.06 -11.68 -35.35
C LEU A 88 14.29 -13.17 -35.10
N ALA A 89 15.54 -13.61 -35.03
CA ALA A 89 15.88 -15.01 -34.75
C ALA A 89 15.57 -15.47 -33.32
N SER A 90 15.37 -14.53 -32.38
CA SER A 90 15.12 -14.81 -30.96
C SER A 90 13.63 -14.74 -30.59
N MET A 91 12.75 -14.56 -31.57
CA MET A 91 11.31 -14.52 -31.33
C MET A 91 10.76 -15.92 -31.02
N ALA A 92 9.76 -15.97 -30.14
CA ALA A 92 9.03 -17.20 -29.86
C ALA A 92 8.29 -17.68 -31.12
N ALA A 93 8.34 -18.99 -31.37
CA ALA A 93 7.74 -19.56 -32.56
C ALA A 93 6.20 -19.58 -32.46
N PRO A 94 5.46 -19.31 -33.54
CA PRO A 94 4.02 -19.50 -33.56
C PRO A 94 3.63 -20.95 -33.22
N GLY A 95 2.68 -21.12 -32.30
CA GLY A 95 2.24 -22.44 -31.83
C GLY A 95 3.00 -22.99 -30.62
N GLU A 96 3.99 -22.27 -30.10
CA GLU A 96 4.66 -22.64 -28.85
C GLU A 96 3.67 -22.62 -27.66
N PRO A 97 3.64 -23.66 -26.80
CA PRO A 97 2.68 -23.76 -25.70
C PRO A 97 3.07 -22.88 -24.50
N VAL A 98 3.10 -21.55 -24.71
CA VAL A 98 3.56 -20.55 -23.73
C VAL A 98 2.77 -20.59 -22.41
N GLY A 99 1.49 -20.98 -22.45
CA GLY A 99 0.68 -21.14 -21.25
C GLY A 99 1.15 -22.28 -20.34
N LEU A 100 1.54 -23.42 -20.94
CA LEU A 100 2.06 -24.56 -20.19
C LEU A 100 3.46 -24.27 -19.65
N LEU A 101 4.31 -23.65 -20.47
CA LEU A 101 5.66 -23.22 -20.07
C LEU A 101 5.62 -22.21 -18.93
N ALA A 102 4.72 -21.23 -18.98
CA ALA A 102 4.53 -20.26 -17.90
C ALA A 102 4.05 -20.93 -16.60
N ALA A 103 3.11 -21.87 -16.71
CA ALA A 103 2.62 -22.62 -15.55
C ALA A 103 3.73 -23.45 -14.89
N GLN A 104 4.56 -24.14 -15.68
CA GLN A 104 5.71 -24.90 -15.18
C GLN A 104 6.77 -23.98 -14.55
N SER A 105 7.07 -22.85 -15.21
CA SER A 105 8.05 -21.87 -14.77
C SER A 105 7.71 -21.22 -13.43
N ILE A 106 6.43 -21.21 -13.03
CA ILE A 106 5.99 -20.78 -11.69
C ILE A 106 5.89 -21.99 -10.75
N GLY A 107 5.28 -23.09 -11.22
CA GLY A 107 4.94 -24.25 -10.39
C GLY A 107 6.16 -25.04 -9.90
N GLU A 108 7.13 -25.30 -10.76
CA GLU A 108 8.34 -26.05 -10.42
C GLU A 108 9.18 -25.34 -9.34
N PRO A 109 9.60 -24.07 -9.50
CA PRO A 109 10.37 -23.39 -8.46
C PRO A 109 9.56 -23.11 -7.19
N SER A 110 8.23 -23.04 -7.27
CA SER A 110 7.37 -22.89 -6.08
C SER A 110 7.57 -24.03 -5.08
N THR A 111 7.84 -25.24 -5.56
CA THR A 111 8.14 -26.39 -4.68
C THR A 111 9.37 -26.13 -3.80
N GLN A 112 10.41 -25.48 -4.37
CA GLN A 112 11.63 -25.11 -3.66
C GLN A 112 11.41 -23.97 -2.65
N MET A 113 10.46 -23.06 -2.90
CA MET A 113 10.13 -21.98 -1.97
C MET A 113 9.58 -22.49 -0.63
N THR A 114 9.02 -23.70 -0.60
CA THR A 114 8.46 -24.31 0.62
C THR A 114 9.52 -24.52 1.71
N LEU A 115 10.72 -24.98 1.33
CA LEU A 115 11.79 -25.29 2.28
C LEU A 115 12.54 -24.03 2.76
N ASN A 116 12.70 -23.03 1.90
CA ASN A 116 13.42 -21.79 2.24
C ASN A 116 12.62 -20.87 3.18
N THR A 117 11.30 -21.06 3.30
CA THR A 117 10.47 -20.20 4.16
C THR A 117 10.60 -20.54 5.66
N PHE A 118 10.95 -21.78 6.03
CA PHE A 118 11.04 -22.18 7.44
C PHE A 118 12.29 -21.66 8.16
N HIS A 119 13.42 -21.50 7.45
CA HIS A 119 14.64 -20.92 8.05
C HIS A 119 14.59 -19.39 8.16
N PHE A 120 13.81 -18.72 7.29
CA PHE A 120 13.55 -17.27 7.39
C PHE A 120 12.38 -16.93 8.31
N ALA A 121 11.35 -17.78 8.43
CA ALA A 121 10.23 -17.58 9.36
C ALA A 121 10.66 -17.60 10.85
N GLY A 122 11.84 -18.13 11.15
CA GLY A 122 12.46 -18.08 12.49
C GLY A 122 13.18 -16.77 12.82
N ARG A 123 13.43 -15.88 11.84
CA ARG A 123 13.81 -14.49 12.09
C ARG A 123 12.55 -13.65 12.01
N GLY A 124 12.07 -13.15 13.15
CA GLY A 124 10.83 -12.37 13.30
C GLY A 124 10.77 -11.03 12.55
N ASP A 125 11.57 -10.83 11.51
CA ASP A 125 11.71 -9.55 10.79
C ASP A 125 10.71 -9.39 9.62
N MET A 126 9.97 -10.44 9.23
CA MET A 126 8.98 -10.35 8.14
C MET A 126 7.61 -10.88 8.57
N ASN A 127 6.78 -9.99 9.13
CA ASN A 127 5.35 -10.23 9.43
C ASN A 127 4.45 -10.23 8.18
N VAL A 128 4.95 -10.74 7.05
CA VAL A 128 4.22 -10.80 5.77
C VAL A 128 4.02 -12.27 5.38
N THR A 129 2.90 -12.60 4.74
CA THR A 129 2.71 -13.94 4.15
C THR A 129 3.74 -14.15 3.04
N LEU A 130 4.62 -15.14 3.18
CA LEU A 130 5.67 -15.47 2.21
C LEU A 130 5.44 -16.84 1.57
N GLY A 131 6.09 -17.08 0.43
CA GLY A 131 6.15 -18.38 -0.24
C GLY A 131 4.82 -18.85 -0.86
N ILE A 132 4.61 -20.18 -0.83
CA ILE A 132 3.42 -20.83 -1.40
C ILE A 132 2.10 -20.27 -0.84
N PRO A 133 1.94 -20.01 0.47
CA PRO A 133 0.72 -19.41 1.00
C PRO A 133 0.33 -18.10 0.31
N ARG A 134 1.30 -17.22 0.02
CA ARG A 134 1.06 -15.96 -0.68
C ARG A 134 0.71 -16.19 -2.15
N LEU A 135 1.41 -17.10 -2.82
CA LEU A 135 1.09 -17.47 -4.21
C LEU A 135 -0.34 -18.03 -4.33
N ARG A 136 -0.78 -18.86 -3.38
CA ARG A 136 -2.16 -19.37 -3.34
C ARG A 136 -3.19 -18.25 -3.20
N GLU A 137 -2.95 -17.30 -2.28
CA GLU A 137 -3.85 -16.16 -2.08
C GLU A 137 -4.03 -15.32 -3.34
N ILE A 138 -2.94 -15.09 -4.08
CA ILE A 138 -2.92 -14.29 -5.32
C ILE A 138 -3.52 -15.06 -6.50
N LEU A 139 -3.01 -16.25 -6.79
CA LEU A 139 -3.29 -16.96 -8.04
C LEU A 139 -4.49 -17.90 -7.96
N MET A 140 -4.67 -18.61 -6.84
CA MET A 140 -5.67 -19.69 -6.75
C MET A 140 -7.00 -19.19 -6.19
N THR A 141 -6.95 -18.37 -5.14
CA THR A 141 -8.16 -17.93 -4.42
C THR A 141 -8.58 -16.51 -4.81
N ALA A 142 -7.64 -15.69 -5.30
CA ALA A 142 -7.86 -14.26 -5.55
C ALA A 142 -8.61 -13.59 -4.38
N SER A 143 -8.11 -13.82 -3.15
CA SER A 143 -8.86 -13.51 -1.93
C SER A 143 -9.08 -12.01 -1.79
N ALA A 144 -10.35 -11.60 -1.58
CA ALA A 144 -10.69 -10.23 -1.21
C ALA A 144 -10.18 -9.83 0.19
N HIS A 145 -9.98 -10.82 1.07
CA HIS A 145 -9.49 -10.62 2.44
C HIS A 145 -8.14 -11.30 2.61
N LEU A 146 -7.08 -10.52 2.43
CA LEU A 146 -5.70 -10.98 2.65
C LEU A 146 -5.43 -11.13 4.15
N LYS A 147 -4.59 -12.11 4.53
CA LYS A 147 -4.23 -12.32 5.94
C LYS A 147 -3.36 -11.20 6.50
N THR A 148 -2.39 -10.72 5.72
CA THR A 148 -1.50 -9.61 6.09
C THR A 148 -1.52 -8.53 5.01
N PRO A 149 -2.57 -7.69 4.94
CA PRO A 149 -2.63 -6.58 4.00
C PRO A 149 -1.57 -5.52 4.37
N ASN A 150 -0.81 -5.06 3.38
CA ASN A 150 0.16 -3.99 3.51
C ASN A 150 -0.15 -2.85 2.53
N MET A 151 0.35 -1.65 2.84
CA MET A 151 0.18 -0.46 2.00
C MET A 151 1.44 0.39 2.08
N ASP A 152 2.01 0.69 0.92
CA ASP A 152 3.16 1.60 0.78
C ASP A 152 2.66 3.00 0.45
N ILE A 153 3.12 4.00 1.21
CA ILE A 153 2.71 5.40 1.05
C ILE A 153 3.93 6.21 0.57
N PRO A 154 4.02 6.54 -0.73
CA PRO A 154 5.10 7.37 -1.25
C PRO A 154 4.93 8.83 -0.81
N PHE A 155 6.04 9.48 -0.50
CA PHE A 155 6.07 10.91 -0.16
C PHE A 155 6.44 11.75 -1.38
N LEU A 156 5.94 12.98 -1.44
CA LEU A 156 6.30 13.93 -2.50
C LEU A 156 7.75 14.41 -2.33
N SER A 157 8.44 14.62 -3.46
CA SER A 157 9.88 14.92 -3.52
C SER A 157 10.29 16.25 -2.86
N ASN A 158 9.38 17.22 -2.79
CA ASN A 158 9.68 18.61 -2.36
C ASN A 158 9.32 18.91 -0.90
N ILE A 159 9.36 17.90 -0.03
CA ILE A 159 8.99 18.07 1.38
C ILE A 159 10.25 18.33 2.22
N PRO A 160 10.42 19.54 2.81
CA PRO A 160 11.51 19.78 3.76
C PRO A 160 11.27 18.96 5.04
N ASP A 161 12.35 18.44 5.63
CA ASP A 161 12.34 17.59 6.84
C ASP A 161 11.44 16.34 6.71
N LEU A 162 11.61 15.58 5.61
CA LEU A 162 10.83 14.39 5.30
C LEU A 162 10.74 13.40 6.47
N ASN A 163 11.88 13.03 7.08
CA ASN A 163 11.92 12.03 8.15
C ASN A 163 11.05 12.43 9.36
N LYS A 164 11.08 13.70 9.77
CA LYS A 164 10.27 14.18 10.90
C LYS A 164 8.78 14.17 10.56
N LYS A 165 8.40 14.50 9.33
CA LYS A 165 7.01 14.49 8.88
C LYS A 165 6.48 13.07 8.70
N ALA A 166 7.31 12.17 8.17
CA ALA A 166 7.01 10.74 8.06
C ALA A 166 6.73 10.15 9.44
N GLU A 167 7.57 10.46 10.44
CA GLU A 167 7.38 9.98 11.81
C GLU A 167 6.10 10.52 12.45
N LYS A 168 5.80 11.82 12.26
CA LYS A 168 4.52 12.40 12.69
C LYS A 168 3.31 11.73 12.02
N LEU A 169 3.43 11.38 10.74
CA LEU A 169 2.37 10.66 10.02
C LEU A 169 2.21 9.25 10.56
N ARG A 170 3.32 8.54 10.81
CA ARG A 170 3.35 7.21 11.42
C ARG A 170 2.62 7.20 12.75
N GLN A 171 2.93 8.14 13.64
CA GLN A 171 2.26 8.26 14.94
C GLN A 171 0.75 8.56 14.82
N LYS A 172 0.33 9.33 13.80
CA LYS A 172 -1.09 9.63 13.55
C LYS A 172 -1.86 8.44 12.98
N MET A 173 -1.22 7.63 12.13
CA MET A 173 -1.83 6.45 11.52
C MET A 173 -1.84 5.25 12.46
N ASN A 174 -1.01 5.27 13.50
CA ASN A 174 -0.96 4.19 14.48
C ASN A 174 -2.28 4.11 15.25
N ARG A 175 -2.91 2.93 15.22
CA ARG A 175 -4.13 2.67 15.99
C ARG A 175 -3.75 2.54 17.45
N VAL A 176 -4.42 3.31 18.31
CA VAL A 176 -4.25 3.26 19.75
C VAL A 176 -5.48 2.62 20.38
N THR A 177 -5.25 1.62 21.23
CA THR A 177 -6.30 0.98 22.03
C THR A 177 -6.22 1.48 23.48
N VAL A 178 -7.30 1.29 24.25
CA VAL A 178 -7.31 1.66 25.68
C VAL A 178 -6.23 0.90 26.46
N ALA A 179 -5.94 -0.35 26.07
CA ALA A 179 -4.92 -1.17 26.70
C ALA A 179 -3.51 -0.55 26.58
N ASP A 180 -3.22 0.14 25.48
CA ASP A 180 -1.89 0.73 25.22
C ASP A 180 -1.57 1.92 26.13
N VAL A 181 -2.59 2.56 26.71
CA VAL A 181 -2.46 3.74 27.58
C VAL A 181 -2.82 3.46 29.05
N LEU A 182 -3.23 2.24 29.35
CA LEU A 182 -3.70 1.80 30.66
C LEU A 182 -2.53 1.24 31.47
N GLU A 183 -2.34 1.75 32.68
CA GLU A 183 -1.32 1.26 33.62
C GLU A 183 -1.85 0.09 34.44
N LYS A 184 -3.03 0.27 35.06
CA LYS A 184 -3.65 -0.74 35.91
C LYS A 184 -5.15 -0.54 36.03
N ILE A 185 -5.87 -1.60 36.36
CA ILE A 185 -7.26 -1.55 36.78
C ILE A 185 -7.35 -2.15 38.18
N GLU A 186 -7.75 -1.33 39.15
CA GLU A 186 -8.05 -1.81 40.49
C GLU A 186 -9.55 -2.09 40.59
N VAL A 187 -9.89 -3.34 40.93
CA VAL A 187 -11.28 -3.77 41.07
C VAL A 187 -11.54 -4.13 42.53
N GLN A 188 -12.46 -3.43 43.16
CA GLN A 188 -12.89 -3.68 44.54
C GLN A 188 -14.35 -4.14 44.51
N CYS A 189 -14.61 -5.32 45.08
CA CYS A 189 -15.94 -5.91 45.17
C CYS A 189 -16.38 -5.96 46.64
N GLU A 190 -17.49 -5.31 46.94
CA GLU A 190 -18.08 -5.25 48.28
C GLU A 190 -19.54 -5.72 48.24
N ILE A 191 -19.93 -6.59 49.16
CA ILE A 191 -21.35 -6.96 49.32
C ILE A 191 -22.00 -5.91 50.21
N VAL A 192 -22.91 -5.13 49.63
CA VAL A 192 -23.73 -4.15 50.36
C VAL A 192 -25.05 -4.82 50.71
N THR A 193 -25.40 -4.83 52.00
CA THR A 193 -26.58 -5.56 52.51
C THR A 193 -27.81 -4.69 52.77
N LYS A 194 -27.70 -3.35 52.69
CA LYS A 194 -28.82 -2.41 52.87
C LYS A 194 -28.74 -1.28 51.83
N PRO A 195 -29.85 -0.83 51.22
CA PRO A 195 -31.24 -1.25 51.41
C PRO A 195 -31.56 -2.63 50.80
N ASP A 196 -30.91 -3.00 49.69
CA ASP A 196 -31.01 -4.34 49.09
C ASP A 196 -29.62 -5.01 49.06
N ARG A 197 -29.59 -6.35 49.08
CA ARG A 197 -28.35 -7.12 48.95
C ARG A 197 -27.82 -7.00 47.52
N GLN A 198 -26.76 -6.20 47.33
CA GLN A 198 -26.15 -5.94 46.02
C GLN A 198 -24.64 -6.17 46.10
N MET A 199 -24.05 -6.67 45.01
CA MET A 199 -22.59 -6.67 44.83
C MET A 199 -22.20 -5.33 44.23
N LYS A 200 -21.52 -4.50 45.01
CA LYS A 200 -20.96 -3.23 44.56
C LYS A 200 -19.54 -3.48 44.04
N THR A 201 -19.34 -3.28 42.74
CA THR A 201 -18.02 -3.37 42.11
C THR A 201 -17.54 -1.97 41.77
N THR A 202 -16.47 -1.52 42.42
CA THR A 202 -15.79 -0.25 42.12
C THR A 202 -14.56 -0.56 41.27
N MET A 203 -14.52 -0.03 40.04
CA MET A 203 -13.39 -0.16 39.13
C MET A 203 -12.66 1.18 39.03
N ARG A 204 -11.35 1.20 39.33
CA ARG A 204 -10.49 2.38 39.15
C ARG A 204 -9.50 2.09 38.02
N PHE A 205 -9.58 2.90 36.97
CA PHE A 205 -8.68 2.84 35.83
C PHE A 205 -7.51 3.80 36.06
N GLY A 206 -6.32 3.26 36.28
CA GLY A 206 -5.06 4.01 36.32
C GLY A 206 -4.48 4.09 34.91
N PHE A 207 -4.31 5.29 34.38
CA PHE A 207 -3.71 5.53 33.07
C PHE A 207 -2.27 5.98 33.22
N LEU A 208 -1.44 5.61 32.23
CA LEU A 208 -0.06 6.06 32.17
C LEU A 208 0.01 7.61 32.10
N PRO A 209 1.04 8.23 32.68
CA PRO A 209 1.31 9.66 32.46
C PRO A 209 1.59 9.98 30.99
N PHE A 210 1.15 11.16 30.53
CA PHE A 210 1.33 11.59 29.13
C PHE A 210 2.79 11.59 28.66
N SER A 211 3.74 11.85 29.56
CA SER A 211 5.17 11.83 29.27
C SER A 211 5.70 10.46 28.82
N GLN A 212 5.02 9.37 29.17
CA GLN A 212 5.51 8.02 28.88
C GLN A 212 5.09 7.50 27.51
N TYR A 213 3.95 7.97 26.98
CA TYR A 213 3.40 7.46 25.72
C TYR A 213 3.33 8.50 24.59
N ASN A 214 3.63 9.78 24.86
CA ASN A 214 3.62 10.84 23.85
C ASN A 214 4.63 10.64 22.70
N THR A 215 5.63 9.78 22.89
CA THR A 215 6.64 9.43 21.89
C THR A 215 6.09 8.47 20.83
N GLN A 216 5.10 7.65 21.21
CA GLN A 216 4.54 6.61 20.35
C GLN A 216 3.14 6.97 19.85
N TYR A 217 2.35 7.67 20.67
CA TYR A 217 0.95 7.97 20.42
C TYR A 217 0.68 9.48 20.49
N VAL A 218 -0.14 9.98 19.57
CA VAL A 218 -0.54 11.41 19.50
C VAL A 218 -1.74 11.73 20.41
N VAL A 219 -2.28 10.73 21.12
CA VAL A 219 -3.53 10.85 21.88
C VAL A 219 -3.31 11.71 23.12
N LYS A 220 -4.23 12.65 23.40
CA LYS A 220 -4.21 13.46 24.63
C LYS A 220 -5.05 12.82 25.74
N PRO A 221 -4.75 13.05 27.03
CA PRO A 221 -5.55 12.52 28.15
C PRO A 221 -7.05 12.85 28.06
N GLN A 222 -7.40 14.06 27.61
CA GLN A 222 -8.79 14.47 27.40
C GLN A 222 -9.51 13.59 26.36
N GLN A 223 -8.82 13.17 25.30
CA GLN A 223 -9.37 12.30 24.27
C GLN A 223 -9.58 10.88 24.81
N ILE A 224 -8.68 10.39 25.67
CA ILE A 224 -8.80 9.09 26.34
C ILE A 224 -10.06 9.08 27.20
N ILE A 225 -10.25 10.09 28.06
CA ILE A 225 -11.42 10.19 28.93
C ILE A 225 -12.72 10.27 28.11
N LYS A 226 -12.74 11.09 27.04
CA LYS A 226 -13.89 11.19 26.14
C LYS A 226 -14.20 9.85 25.45
N HIS A 227 -13.18 9.09 25.04
CA HIS A 227 -13.36 7.77 24.46
C HIS A 227 -13.87 6.74 25.49
N MET A 228 -13.36 6.82 26.72
CA MET A 228 -13.80 5.98 27.83
C MET A 228 -15.30 6.18 28.11
N GLN A 229 -15.73 7.43 28.22
CA GLN A 229 -17.12 7.82 28.46
C GLN A 229 -18.05 7.38 27.31
N ASN A 230 -17.71 7.75 26.08
CA ASN A 230 -18.65 7.62 24.97
C ASN A 230 -18.70 6.21 24.37
N LYS A 231 -17.60 5.45 24.43
CA LYS A 231 -17.49 4.17 23.73
C LYS A 231 -17.16 3.01 24.66
N PHE A 232 -16.07 3.12 25.43
CA PHE A 232 -15.58 1.99 26.24
C PHE A 232 -16.60 1.54 27.28
N PHE A 233 -17.12 2.46 28.11
CA PHE A 233 -18.08 2.09 29.15
C PHE A 233 -19.39 1.58 28.56
N HIS A 234 -19.83 2.14 27.43
CA HIS A 234 -21.01 1.65 26.73
C HIS A 234 -20.84 0.18 26.28
N GLU A 235 -19.71 -0.14 25.64
CA GLU A 235 -19.38 -1.51 25.22
C GLU A 235 -19.18 -2.45 26.42
N MET A 236 -18.45 -2.01 27.45
CA MET A 236 -18.22 -2.77 28.68
C MET A 236 -19.53 -3.13 29.39
N PHE A 237 -20.41 -2.15 29.64
CA PHE A 237 -21.70 -2.40 30.28
C PHE A 237 -22.64 -3.22 29.40
N SER A 238 -22.51 -3.16 28.07
CA SER A 238 -23.24 -4.05 27.17
C SER A 238 -22.83 -5.52 27.37
N ILE A 239 -21.52 -5.79 27.44
CA ILE A 239 -20.97 -7.12 27.69
C ILE A 239 -21.35 -7.63 29.09
N VAL A 240 -21.20 -6.78 30.11
CA VAL A 240 -21.56 -7.13 31.49
C VAL A 240 -23.06 -7.45 31.61
N ARG A 241 -23.93 -6.68 30.95
CA ARG A 241 -25.38 -7.01 30.86
C ARG A 241 -25.66 -8.32 30.14
N LYS A 242 -24.95 -8.61 29.04
CA LYS A 242 -25.09 -9.87 28.30
C LYS A 242 -24.70 -11.06 29.18
N GLN A 243 -23.63 -10.92 29.96
CA GLN A 243 -23.15 -11.97 30.85
C GLN A 243 -24.07 -12.17 32.06
N ALA A 244 -24.57 -11.08 32.67
CA ALA A 244 -25.52 -11.18 33.76
C ALA A 244 -26.86 -11.81 33.33
N LYS A 245 -27.36 -11.53 32.12
CA LYS A 245 -28.53 -12.23 31.56
C LYS A 245 -28.31 -13.74 31.45
N ALA A 246 -27.11 -14.16 31.04
CA ALA A 246 -26.77 -15.59 30.97
C ALA A 246 -26.67 -16.24 32.35
N THR A 247 -26.32 -15.48 33.39
CA THR A 247 -26.16 -15.95 34.78
C THR A 247 -27.36 -15.60 35.69
N CYS A 248 -28.47 -15.09 35.13
CA CYS A 248 -29.64 -14.60 35.88
C CYS A 248 -29.34 -13.52 36.95
N GLY A 249 -28.30 -12.69 36.76
CA GLY A 249 -27.98 -11.57 37.63
C GLY A 249 -28.70 -10.27 37.24
N VAL A 250 -29.12 -9.47 38.23
CA VAL A 250 -29.67 -8.12 38.03
C VAL A 250 -28.54 -7.10 38.14
N LEU A 251 -28.36 -6.26 37.11
CA LEU A 251 -27.37 -5.19 37.07
C LEU A 251 -28.03 -3.81 37.16
N TRP A 252 -27.53 -2.97 38.04
CA TRP A 252 -27.83 -1.55 38.10
C TRP A 252 -26.52 -0.77 38.00
N ALA A 253 -26.41 0.15 37.03
CA ALA A 253 -25.26 1.03 36.86
C ALA A 253 -25.69 2.45 37.22
N ALA A 254 -25.03 3.04 38.20
CA ALA A 254 -25.15 4.47 38.50
C ALA A 254 -23.97 5.20 37.88
N ASP A 255 -24.24 6.06 36.91
CA ASP A 255 -23.28 7.07 36.50
C ASP A 255 -23.19 8.09 37.66
N LYS A 256 -22.03 8.17 38.32
CA LYS A 256 -21.77 9.28 39.24
C LYS A 256 -21.37 10.50 38.41
N GLU A 257 -22.14 11.58 38.59
CA GLU A 257 -21.80 12.95 38.19
C GLU A 257 -20.38 13.35 38.64
#